data_AF-A0A838PLZ8-F1
#
_entry.id   AF-A0A838PLZ8-F1
#
_cell.length_a   1.000
_cell.length_b   1.000
_cell.length_c   1.000
_cell.angle_alpha   90.00
_cell.angle_beta   90.00
_cell.angle_gamma   90.00
#
_symmetry.space_group_name_H-M   'P 1'
#
loop_
_entity.id
_entity.type
_entity.pdbx_description
1 polymer ?
#
loop_
_entity_poly.entity_id
_entity_poly.type
_entity_poly.pdbx_seq_one_letter_code
_entity_poly.pdbx_strand_id
1 'polypeptide(L)'
;MRTNDLSLELDIHFLSQSQLESDLLAGDDFVQWSLRFGCIVFDEGTVRRALRLMAERQPWPNVERKRSHAAKSLELAHRFVATGDEDGALVQVRTALSLAARARLLSAGVFPLSRAELPAQLLELGLASGAHALARTIYDSPYLSELADAVRRGERLLERAREVAPVDRPGEDDRAEHALTLRSRRAQDLHQTSGHPSGREPRSSRPAAR
;
A
#
# COMPACT_ATOMS: atom_id res chain seq x y z
N MET A 1 -6.63 14.54 10.50
CA MET A 1 -6.16 13.16 10.31
C MET A 1 -5.40 12.77 11.57
N ARG A 2 -5.97 11.90 12.43
CA ARG A 2 -5.31 11.47 13.68
C ARG A 2 -4.37 10.32 13.36
N THR A 3 -3.06 10.54 13.48
CA THR A 3 -1.99 9.54 13.27
C THR A 3 -1.62 8.83 14.57
N ASN A 4 -2.62 8.29 15.29
CA ASN A 4 -2.38 7.59 16.57
C ASN A 4 -2.12 6.07 16.39
N ASP A 5 -2.09 5.56 15.16
CA ASP A 5 -1.93 4.12 14.85
C ASP A 5 -0.64 3.80 14.05
N LEU A 6 0.33 4.73 14.07
CA LEU A 6 1.68 4.40 13.62
C LEU A 6 2.46 3.95 14.84
N SER A 7 2.55 2.63 15.05
CA SER A 7 3.60 2.06 15.89
C SER A 7 4.94 2.66 15.45
N LEU A 8 5.76 3.13 16.39
CA LEU A 8 7.12 3.60 16.18
C LEU A 8 8.08 2.44 15.85
N GLU A 9 7.60 1.42 15.14
CA GLU A 9 8.39 0.29 14.69
C GLU A 9 9.25 0.73 13.50
N LEU A 10 10.57 0.61 13.68
CA LEU A 10 11.55 0.89 12.66
C LEU A 10 12.08 -0.44 12.12
N ASP A 11 11.69 -0.77 10.90
CA ASP A 11 12.24 -1.91 10.15
C ASP A 11 13.50 -1.47 9.41
N ILE A 12 14.66 -2.01 9.79
CA ILE A 12 15.95 -1.72 9.15
C ILE A 12 16.40 -2.94 8.34
N HIS A 13 16.68 -2.71 7.05
CA HIS A 13 17.20 -3.72 6.13
C HIS A 13 18.63 -3.37 5.71
N PHE A 14 19.55 -4.31 5.89
CA PHE A 14 20.94 -4.18 5.45
C PHE A 14 21.15 -4.98 4.16
N LEU A 15 21.54 -4.29 3.10
CA LEU A 15 21.84 -4.89 1.81
C LEU A 15 23.20 -4.39 1.33
N SER A 16 24.03 -5.29 0.83
CA SER A 16 25.17 -4.89 0.01
C SER A 16 24.69 -4.30 -1.31
N GLN A 17 25.57 -3.60 -2.02
CA GLN A 17 25.26 -3.10 -3.36
C GLN A 17 24.85 -4.23 -4.33
N SER A 18 25.57 -5.36 -4.31
CA SER A 18 25.26 -6.50 -5.19
C SER A 18 23.93 -7.16 -4.83
N GLN A 19 23.59 -7.23 -3.53
CA GLN A 19 22.29 -7.73 -3.08
C GLN A 19 21.16 -6.81 -3.52
N LEU A 20 21.30 -5.49 -3.35
CA LEU A 20 20.31 -4.51 -3.79
C LEU A 20 20.02 -4.64 -5.30
N GLU A 21 21.07 -4.73 -6.12
CA GLU A 21 20.93 -4.89 -7.57
C GLU A 21 20.29 -6.24 -7.94
N SER A 22 20.71 -7.33 -7.28
CA SER A 22 20.14 -8.67 -7.47
C SER A 22 18.66 -8.72 -7.11
N ASP A 23 18.29 -8.21 -5.93
CA ASP A 23 16.92 -8.22 -5.43
C ASP A 23 16.00 -7.33 -6.27
N LEU A 24 16.50 -6.16 -6.72
CA LEU A 24 15.78 -5.30 -7.66
C LEU A 24 15.43 -6.06 -8.95
N LEU A 25 16.42 -6.74 -9.55
CA LEU A 25 16.23 -7.50 -10.79
C LEU A 25 15.40 -8.77 -10.59
N ALA A 26 15.46 -9.39 -9.42
CA ALA A 26 14.60 -10.51 -9.04
C ALA A 26 13.15 -10.10 -8.77
N GLY A 27 12.85 -8.81 -8.77
CA GLY A 27 11.51 -8.28 -8.54
C GLY A 27 11.11 -8.31 -7.07
N ASP A 28 12.06 -8.07 -6.15
CA ASP A 28 11.75 -7.91 -4.73
C ASP A 28 10.88 -6.66 -4.49
N ASP A 29 9.72 -6.87 -3.84
CA ASP A 29 8.74 -5.81 -3.65
C ASP A 29 9.23 -4.69 -2.75
N PHE A 30 9.98 -5.02 -1.70
CA PHE A 30 10.44 -4.04 -0.71
C PHE A 30 11.50 -3.13 -1.34
N VAL A 31 12.44 -3.70 -2.09
CA VAL A 31 13.44 -2.94 -2.84
C VAL A 31 12.77 -2.02 -3.87
N GLN A 32 11.83 -2.55 -4.66
CA GLN A 32 11.07 -1.79 -5.66
C GLN A 32 10.29 -0.63 -5.03
N TRP A 33 9.64 -0.87 -3.89
CA TRP A 33 8.92 0.15 -3.13
C TRP A 33 9.86 1.24 -2.62
N SER A 34 10.96 0.85 -1.99
CA SER A 34 11.94 1.74 -1.39
C SER A 34 12.57 2.65 -2.44
N LEU A 35 12.86 2.15 -3.63
CA LEU A 35 13.41 2.95 -4.72
C LEU A 35 12.38 3.88 -5.39
N ARG A 36 11.09 3.51 -5.41
CA ARG A 36 10.04 4.32 -6.06
C ARG A 36 9.46 5.43 -5.18
N PHE A 37 9.36 5.16 -3.88
CA PHE A 37 8.66 6.01 -2.92
C PHE A 37 9.49 6.40 -1.70
N GLY A 38 10.66 5.79 -1.52
CA GLY A 38 11.55 6.11 -0.41
C GLY A 38 12.18 7.50 -0.56
N CYS A 39 12.73 7.97 0.56
CA CYS A 39 13.52 9.19 0.62
C CYS A 39 14.99 8.82 0.79
N ILE A 40 15.87 9.37 -0.05
CA ILE A 40 17.31 9.16 0.08
C ILE A 40 17.82 10.10 1.17
N VAL A 41 18.16 9.54 2.32
CA VAL A 41 18.79 10.29 3.42
C VAL A 41 20.29 10.45 3.18
N PHE A 42 20.94 9.44 2.59
CA PHE A 42 22.35 9.43 2.26
C PHE A 42 22.63 8.46 1.10
N ASP A 43 23.55 8.80 0.18
CA ASP A 43 23.94 7.94 -0.94
C ASP A 43 25.33 8.26 -1.49
N GLU A 44 26.27 7.32 -1.40
CA GLU A 44 27.60 7.39 -2.04
C GLU A 44 27.59 6.93 -3.50
N GLY A 45 26.43 6.55 -4.05
CA GLY A 45 26.24 6.18 -5.45
C GLY A 45 25.52 4.85 -5.65
N THR A 46 25.37 4.04 -4.60
CA THR A 46 24.66 2.76 -4.60
C THR A 46 23.19 2.92 -4.99
N VAL A 47 22.47 3.84 -4.35
CA VAL A 47 21.04 4.07 -4.64
C VAL A 47 20.88 4.68 -6.02
N ARG A 48 21.71 5.66 -6.40
CA ARG A 48 21.70 6.24 -7.76
C ARG A 48 21.98 5.20 -8.85
N ARG A 49 22.83 4.21 -8.60
CA ARG A 49 23.06 3.11 -9.55
C ARG A 49 21.84 2.20 -9.65
N ALA A 50 21.21 1.83 -8.53
CA ALA A 50 19.99 1.04 -8.54
C ALA A 50 18.83 1.76 -9.25
N LEU A 51 18.69 3.08 -9.07
CA LEU A 51 17.70 3.90 -9.78
C LEU A 51 17.96 3.93 -11.30
N ARG A 52 19.23 4.04 -11.74
CA ARG A 52 19.59 3.93 -13.16
C ARG A 52 19.23 2.56 -13.72
N LEU A 53 19.58 1.49 -13.01
CA LEU A 53 19.23 0.13 -13.39
C LEU A 53 17.70 -0.06 -13.48
N MET A 54 16.94 0.54 -12.55
CA MET A 54 15.48 0.52 -12.57
C MET A 54 14.91 1.27 -13.78
N ALA A 55 15.50 2.39 -14.18
CA ALA A 55 15.09 3.13 -15.36
C ALA A 55 15.42 2.37 -16.66
N GLU A 56 16.61 1.78 -16.75
CA GLU A 56 17.10 1.08 -17.94
C GLU A 56 16.44 -0.28 -18.17
N ARG A 57 16.19 -1.04 -17.09
CA ARG A 57 15.69 -2.42 -17.18
C ARG A 57 14.21 -2.54 -16.86
N GLN A 58 13.62 -1.50 -16.27
CA GLN A 58 12.23 -1.45 -15.83
C GLN A 58 11.80 -2.74 -15.10
N PRO A 59 12.57 -3.23 -14.11
CA PRO A 59 12.23 -4.45 -13.42
C PRO A 59 10.86 -4.30 -12.76
N TRP A 60 10.08 -5.37 -12.75
CA TRP A 60 8.75 -5.42 -12.16
C TRP A 60 8.74 -6.36 -10.96
N PRO A 61 7.95 -6.08 -9.91
CA PRO A 61 7.80 -7.02 -8.81
C PRO A 61 7.37 -8.41 -9.28
N ASN A 62 7.89 -9.44 -8.62
CA ASN A 62 7.58 -10.83 -8.96
C ASN A 62 6.13 -11.16 -8.51
N VAL A 63 5.23 -11.15 -9.49
CA VAL A 63 3.79 -11.35 -9.27
C VAL A 63 3.51 -12.71 -8.64
N GLU A 64 4.21 -13.77 -9.06
CA GLU A 64 3.94 -15.12 -8.56
C GLU A 64 4.41 -15.29 -7.10
N ARG A 65 5.56 -14.71 -6.75
CA ARG A 65 6.00 -14.62 -5.35
C ARG A 65 4.96 -13.88 -4.50
N LYS A 66 4.37 -12.79 -5.03
CA LYS A 66 3.31 -12.05 -4.34
C LYS A 66 2.02 -12.86 -4.18
N ARG A 67 1.57 -13.56 -5.23
CA ARG A 67 0.39 -14.44 -5.20
C ARG A 67 0.55 -15.57 -4.19
N SER A 68 1.71 -16.21 -4.18
CA SER A 68 2.05 -17.27 -3.23
C SER A 68 2.04 -16.76 -1.78
N HIS A 69 2.56 -15.56 -1.53
CA HIS A 69 2.51 -14.94 -0.21
C HIS A 69 1.07 -14.59 0.20
N ALA A 70 0.29 -14.01 -0.71
CA ALA A 70 -1.13 -13.70 -0.45
C ALA A 70 -1.94 -14.96 -0.12
N ALA A 71 -1.74 -16.07 -0.83
CA ALA A 71 -2.40 -17.34 -0.56
C ALA A 71 -2.15 -17.84 0.87
N LYS A 72 -0.88 -17.90 1.28
CA LYS A 72 -0.49 -18.32 2.64
C LYS A 72 -1.06 -17.41 3.71
N SER A 73 -1.09 -16.10 3.44
CA SER A 73 -1.63 -15.12 4.39
C SER A 73 -3.16 -15.22 4.52
N LEU A 74 -3.88 -15.52 3.44
CA LEU A 74 -5.33 -15.76 3.48
C LEU A 74 -5.66 -17.03 4.27
N GLU A 75 -4.89 -18.11 4.09
CA GLU A 75 -5.04 -19.34 4.88
C GLU A 75 -4.81 -19.08 6.38
N LEU A 76 -3.78 -18.29 6.72
CA LEU A 76 -3.54 -17.87 8.10
C LEU A 76 -4.69 -17.02 8.64
N ALA A 77 -5.15 -16.02 7.89
CA ALA A 77 -6.26 -15.17 8.28
C ALA A 77 -7.55 -15.96 8.53
N HIS A 78 -7.85 -16.96 7.69
CA HIS A 78 -8.98 -17.88 7.90
C HIS A 78 -8.88 -18.61 9.26
N ARG A 79 -7.69 -19.11 9.61
CA ARG A 79 -7.47 -19.77 10.91
C ARG A 79 -7.66 -18.82 12.08
N PHE A 80 -7.20 -17.57 11.98
CA PHE A 80 -7.40 -16.56 13.02
C PHE A 80 -8.86 -16.17 13.18
N VAL A 81 -9.63 -16.04 12.10
CA VAL A 81 -11.08 -15.81 12.20
C VAL A 81 -11.76 -16.96 12.95
N ALA A 82 -11.31 -18.21 12.74
CA ALA A 82 -11.87 -19.39 13.40
C ALA A 82 -11.54 -19.49 14.90
N THR A 83 -10.53 -18.77 15.42
CA THR A 83 -10.25 -18.77 16.87
C THR A 83 -11.24 -17.91 17.66
N GLY A 84 -11.93 -16.98 16.99
CA GLY A 84 -12.82 -16.01 17.63
C GLY A 84 -12.12 -14.80 18.26
N ASP A 85 -10.80 -14.67 18.10
CA ASP A 85 -10.05 -13.49 18.53
C ASP A 85 -10.21 -12.36 17.51
N GLU A 86 -11.09 -11.40 17.81
CA GLU A 86 -11.42 -10.28 16.91
C GLU A 86 -10.22 -9.40 16.57
N ASP A 87 -9.43 -9.02 17.57
CA ASP A 87 -8.28 -8.13 17.38
C ASP A 87 -7.19 -8.82 16.57
N GLY A 88 -6.88 -10.08 16.92
CA GLY A 88 -5.94 -10.91 16.18
C GLY A 88 -6.40 -11.15 14.74
N ALA A 89 -7.69 -11.47 14.55
CA ALA A 89 -8.27 -11.68 13.24
C ALA A 89 -8.22 -10.41 12.38
N LEU A 90 -8.54 -9.24 12.92
CA LEU A 90 -8.49 -7.97 12.20
C LEU A 90 -7.09 -7.71 11.62
N VAL A 91 -6.04 -7.88 12.44
CA VAL A 91 -4.64 -7.67 12.00
C VAL A 91 -4.27 -8.63 10.85
N GLN A 92 -4.61 -9.90 10.99
CA GLN A 92 -4.25 -10.93 10.00
C GLN A 92 -5.06 -10.77 8.71
N VAL A 93 -6.37 -10.51 8.81
CA VAL A 93 -7.25 -10.29 7.66
C VAL A 93 -6.86 -9.03 6.89
N ARG A 94 -6.57 -7.93 7.58
CA ARG A 94 -6.05 -6.68 6.98
C ARG A 94 -4.75 -6.95 6.21
N THR A 95 -3.84 -7.73 6.78
CA THR A 95 -2.57 -8.10 6.15
C THR A 95 -2.79 -8.95 4.90
N ALA A 96 -3.63 -9.98 4.99
CA ALA A 96 -3.96 -10.87 3.88
C ALA A 96 -4.64 -10.15 2.72
N LEU A 97 -5.65 -9.31 3.00
CA LEU A 97 -6.31 -8.49 1.98
C LEU A 97 -5.35 -7.50 1.32
N SER A 98 -4.45 -6.89 2.10
CA SER A 98 -3.43 -6.01 1.54
C SER A 98 -2.52 -6.76 0.56
N LEU A 99 -2.11 -8.00 0.88
CA LEU A 99 -1.29 -8.82 -0.01
C LEU A 99 -2.07 -9.27 -1.26
N ALA A 100 -3.32 -9.68 -1.11
CA ALA A 100 -4.19 -10.08 -2.23
C ALA A 100 -4.46 -8.91 -3.18
N ALA A 101 -4.74 -7.72 -2.64
CA ALA A 101 -4.89 -6.50 -3.43
C ALA A 101 -3.63 -6.17 -4.23
N ARG A 102 -2.45 -6.25 -3.59
CA ARG A 102 -1.16 -6.04 -4.26
C ARG A 102 -0.89 -7.05 -5.37
N ALA A 103 -1.13 -8.35 -5.11
CA ALA A 103 -1.02 -9.39 -6.12
C ALA A 103 -1.93 -9.09 -7.33
N ARG A 104 -3.17 -8.67 -7.07
CA ARG A 104 -4.14 -8.35 -8.13
C ARG A 104 -3.73 -7.12 -8.93
N LEU A 105 -3.29 -6.04 -8.29
CA LEU A 105 -2.82 -4.82 -8.94
C LEU A 105 -1.61 -5.11 -9.82
N LEU A 106 -0.61 -5.81 -9.28
CA LEU A 106 0.58 -6.20 -10.03
C LEU A 106 0.26 -7.10 -11.23
N SER A 107 -0.72 -8.01 -11.08
CA SER A 107 -1.21 -8.83 -12.20
C SER A 107 -1.92 -7.99 -13.27
N ALA A 108 -2.51 -6.84 -12.92
CA ALA A 108 -3.05 -5.86 -13.87
C ALA A 108 -2.00 -4.88 -14.42
N GLY A 109 -0.72 -5.06 -14.10
CA GLY A 109 0.33 -4.12 -14.51
C GLY A 109 0.30 -2.77 -13.77
N VAL A 110 -0.48 -2.66 -12.69
CA VAL A 110 -0.56 -1.48 -11.82
C VAL A 110 0.36 -1.66 -10.63
N PHE A 111 1.25 -0.68 -10.38
CA PHE A 111 2.12 -0.75 -9.21
C PHE A 111 1.29 -0.42 -7.96
N PRO A 112 1.26 -1.29 -6.95
CA PRO A 112 0.47 -1.04 -5.76
C PRO A 112 1.04 0.12 -4.96
N LEU A 113 0.17 0.92 -4.37
CA LEU A 113 0.47 2.02 -3.45
C LEU A 113 0.33 1.57 -1.98
N SER A 114 0.40 2.53 -1.05
CA SER A 114 0.41 2.23 0.38
C SER A 114 -0.89 1.54 0.77
N ARG A 115 -0.92 0.87 1.94
CA ARG A 115 -2.12 0.13 2.38
C ARG A 115 -3.38 0.99 2.33
N ALA A 116 -3.30 2.26 2.73
CA ALA A 116 -4.40 3.21 2.72
C ALA A 116 -4.87 3.59 1.31
N GLU A 117 -4.01 3.50 0.30
CA GLU A 117 -4.30 3.86 -1.10
C GLU A 117 -4.83 2.65 -1.91
N LEU A 118 -4.58 1.42 -1.44
CA LEU A 118 -5.01 0.19 -2.13
C LEU A 118 -6.54 0.15 -2.44
N PRO A 119 -7.45 0.55 -1.54
CA PRO A 119 -8.89 0.56 -1.86
C PRO A 119 -9.22 1.41 -3.09
N ALA A 120 -8.61 2.60 -3.23
CA ALA A 120 -8.84 3.47 -4.37
C ALA A 120 -8.36 2.82 -5.68
N GLN A 121 -7.16 2.23 -5.68
CA GLN A 121 -6.65 1.53 -6.86
C GLN A 121 -7.51 0.32 -7.24
N LEU A 122 -8.09 -0.39 -6.26
CA LEU A 122 -9.03 -1.48 -6.54
C LEU A 122 -10.34 -0.98 -7.15
N LEU A 123 -10.84 0.19 -6.73
CA LEU A 123 -12.02 0.82 -7.34
C LEU A 123 -11.76 1.21 -8.79
N GLU A 124 -10.58 1.76 -9.09
CA GLU A 124 -10.16 2.10 -10.46
C GLU A 124 -10.13 0.86 -11.38
N LEU A 125 -9.84 -0.32 -10.83
CA LEU A 125 -9.93 -1.60 -11.55
C LEU A 125 -11.35 -2.22 -11.57
N GLY A 126 -12.37 -1.53 -11.07
CA GLY A 126 -13.75 -2.04 -10.99
C GLY A 126 -13.95 -3.13 -9.93
N LEU A 127 -13.02 -3.28 -8.99
CA LEU A 127 -13.02 -4.33 -7.96
C LEU A 127 -13.64 -3.83 -6.64
N ALA A 128 -14.81 -3.20 -6.73
CA ALA A 128 -15.47 -2.53 -5.61
C ALA A 128 -15.63 -3.44 -4.38
N SER A 129 -16.04 -4.70 -4.55
CA SER A 129 -16.21 -5.63 -3.44
C SER A 129 -14.92 -5.80 -2.61
N GLY A 130 -13.76 -5.92 -3.26
CA GLY A 130 -12.47 -6.05 -2.58
C GLY A 130 -12.02 -4.75 -1.94
N ALA A 131 -12.25 -3.63 -2.64
CA ALA A 131 -11.92 -2.30 -2.14
C ALA A 131 -12.63 -1.97 -0.82
N HIS A 132 -13.96 -2.15 -0.76
CA HIS A 132 -14.73 -1.87 0.44
C HIS A 132 -14.35 -2.77 1.61
N ALA A 133 -14.09 -4.06 1.36
CA ALA A 133 -13.65 -4.98 2.40
C ALA A 133 -12.29 -4.56 2.98
N LEU A 134 -11.33 -4.22 2.13
CA LEU A 134 -10.03 -3.73 2.59
C LEU A 134 -10.17 -2.40 3.34
N ALA A 135 -10.94 -1.44 2.83
CA ALA A 135 -11.17 -0.16 3.49
C ALA A 135 -11.73 -0.34 4.91
N ARG A 136 -12.74 -1.20 5.10
CA ARG A 136 -13.28 -1.50 6.42
C ARG A 136 -12.24 -2.06 7.38
N THR A 137 -11.34 -2.94 6.93
CA THR A 137 -10.27 -3.45 7.81
C THR A 137 -9.24 -2.39 8.18
N ILE A 138 -9.14 -1.30 7.43
CA ILE A 138 -8.17 -0.22 7.67
C ILE A 138 -8.77 0.85 8.59
N TYR A 139 -10.03 1.23 8.35
CA TYR A 139 -10.62 2.43 8.95
C TYR A 139 -11.68 2.15 10.01
N ASP A 140 -12.20 0.93 10.07
CA ASP A 140 -13.29 0.53 10.96
C ASP A 140 -12.87 -0.63 11.89
N SER A 141 -13.82 -1.08 12.71
CA SER A 141 -13.70 -2.24 13.60
C SER A 141 -14.76 -3.29 13.23
N PRO A 142 -14.57 -4.06 12.14
CA PRO A 142 -15.55 -5.04 11.69
C PRO A 142 -15.66 -6.24 12.63
N TYR A 143 -16.85 -6.83 12.70
CA TYR A 143 -17.10 -8.07 13.46
C TYR A 143 -16.44 -9.29 12.82
N LEU A 144 -16.31 -10.41 13.56
CA LEU A 144 -15.75 -11.67 13.03
C LEU A 144 -16.43 -12.16 11.74
N SER A 145 -17.75 -12.07 11.65
CA SER A 145 -18.51 -12.49 10.46
C SER A 145 -18.11 -11.65 9.25
N GLU A 146 -17.95 -10.36 9.45
CA GLU A 146 -17.52 -9.41 8.44
C GLU A 146 -16.05 -9.58 8.03
N LEU A 147 -15.20 -10.04 8.94
CA LEU A 147 -13.82 -10.44 8.68
C LEU A 147 -13.75 -11.75 7.88
N ALA A 148 -14.59 -12.74 8.20
CA ALA A 148 -14.73 -13.96 7.42
C ALA A 148 -15.15 -13.66 5.97
N ASP A 149 -16.11 -12.75 5.80
CA ASP A 149 -16.53 -12.25 4.48
C ASP A 149 -15.39 -11.57 3.74
N ALA A 150 -14.54 -10.83 4.45
CA ALA A 150 -13.41 -10.13 3.89
C ALA A 150 -12.32 -11.11 3.41
N VAL A 151 -12.07 -12.22 4.13
CA VAL A 151 -11.19 -13.31 3.66
C VAL A 151 -11.68 -13.87 2.32
N ARG A 152 -12.98 -14.20 2.20
CA ARG A 152 -13.56 -14.71 0.94
C ARG A 152 -13.46 -13.72 -0.22
N ARG A 153 -13.51 -12.42 0.07
CA ARG A 153 -13.28 -11.37 -0.93
C ARG A 153 -11.81 -11.31 -1.35
N GLY A 154 -10.88 -11.52 -0.41
CA GLY A 154 -9.44 -11.65 -0.67
C GLY A 154 -9.11 -12.85 -1.57
N GLU A 155 -9.75 -14.00 -1.33
CA GLU A 155 -9.62 -15.19 -2.18
C GLU A 155 -10.04 -14.90 -3.63
N ARG A 156 -11.20 -14.26 -3.83
CA ARG A 156 -11.66 -13.84 -5.16
C ARG A 156 -10.72 -12.84 -5.85
N LEU A 157 -10.09 -11.94 -5.10
CA LEU A 157 -9.06 -11.05 -5.65
C LEU A 157 -7.86 -11.84 -6.16
N LEU A 158 -7.45 -12.88 -5.42
CA LEU A 158 -6.33 -13.73 -5.77
C LEU A 158 -6.64 -14.66 -6.95
N GLU A 159 -7.86 -15.20 -7.03
CA GLU A 159 -8.34 -15.95 -8.19
C GLU A 159 -8.29 -15.10 -9.46
N ARG A 160 -8.87 -13.90 -9.42
CA ARG A 160 -8.79 -12.93 -10.52
C ARG A 160 -7.38 -12.50 -10.85
N ALA A 161 -6.47 -12.52 -9.87
CA ALA A 161 -5.07 -12.24 -10.14
C ALA A 161 -4.47 -13.33 -11.05
N ARG A 162 -4.82 -14.61 -10.84
CA ARG A 162 -4.32 -15.75 -11.62
C ARG A 162 -4.89 -15.83 -13.04
N GLU A 163 -6.10 -15.32 -13.25
CA GLU A 163 -6.75 -15.27 -14.57
C GLU A 163 -5.99 -14.36 -15.56
N VAL A 164 -5.29 -13.35 -15.06
CA VAL A 164 -4.47 -12.48 -15.89
C VAL A 164 -3.12 -13.16 -16.12
N ALA A 165 -2.82 -13.40 -17.40
CA ALA A 165 -1.50 -13.87 -17.84
C ALA A 165 -0.42 -12.97 -17.21
N PRO A 166 0.74 -13.52 -16.80
CA PRO A 166 1.82 -12.68 -16.29
C PRO A 166 2.10 -11.58 -17.31
N VAL A 167 2.03 -10.32 -16.86
CA VAL A 167 2.36 -9.19 -17.72
C VAL A 167 3.85 -9.31 -18.03
N ASP A 168 4.18 -9.73 -19.25
CA ASP A 168 5.53 -9.76 -19.79
C ASP A 168 5.97 -8.32 -20.11
N ARG A 169 6.28 -7.58 -19.04
CA ARG A 169 6.52 -6.14 -19.02
C ARG A 169 5.32 -5.30 -19.52
N PRO A 170 5.09 -4.11 -18.98
CA PRO A 170 4.25 -3.13 -19.69
C PRO A 170 4.95 -2.65 -20.97
N GLY A 171 4.18 -2.11 -21.91
CA GLY A 171 4.72 -1.13 -22.87
C GLY A 171 5.01 0.21 -22.18
N GLU A 172 5.99 0.95 -22.68
CA GLU A 172 6.50 2.22 -22.13
C GLU A 172 5.44 3.35 -21.99
N ASP A 173 4.35 3.30 -22.77
CA ASP A 173 3.47 4.45 -22.96
C ASP A 173 2.44 4.68 -21.84
N ASP A 174 1.90 3.64 -21.19
CA ASP A 174 0.80 3.80 -20.23
C ASP A 174 1.22 4.23 -18.80
N ARG A 175 2.54 4.25 -18.49
CA ARG A 175 3.04 4.29 -17.10
C ARG A 175 3.57 5.62 -16.61
N ALA A 176 4.19 6.41 -17.47
CA ALA A 176 4.72 7.72 -17.08
C ALA A 176 3.57 8.68 -16.74
N GLU A 177 2.51 8.65 -17.53
CA GLU A 177 1.38 9.58 -17.43
C GLU A 177 0.58 9.36 -16.13
N HIS A 178 0.32 8.10 -15.75
CA HIS A 178 -0.46 7.81 -14.55
C HIS A 178 0.30 8.10 -13.24
N ALA A 179 1.60 7.80 -13.19
CA ALA A 179 2.44 8.06 -12.02
C ALA A 179 2.74 9.57 -11.81
N LEU A 180 2.90 10.33 -12.90
CA LEU A 180 2.99 11.79 -12.86
C LEU A 180 1.67 12.43 -12.44
N THR A 181 0.54 11.90 -12.92
CA THR A 181 -0.80 12.41 -12.54
C THR A 181 -1.07 12.21 -11.04
N LEU A 182 -0.68 11.07 -10.47
CA LEU A 182 -0.83 10.80 -9.04
C LEU A 182 0.10 11.66 -8.16
N ARG A 183 1.34 11.94 -8.61
CA ARG A 183 2.26 12.88 -7.93
C ARG A 183 1.75 14.32 -7.97
N SER A 184 1.20 14.77 -9.09
CA SER A 184 0.63 16.11 -9.25
C SER A 184 -0.61 16.31 -8.38
N ARG A 185 -1.49 15.32 -8.26
CA ARG A 185 -2.66 15.38 -7.36
C ARG A 185 -2.24 15.46 -5.89
N ARG A 186 -1.26 14.66 -5.48
CA ARG A 186 -0.74 14.68 -4.09
C ARG A 186 -0.02 15.99 -3.74
N ALA A 187 0.66 16.62 -4.69
CA ALA A 187 1.25 17.95 -4.50
C ALA A 187 0.18 19.05 -4.38
N GLN A 188 -0.93 18.95 -5.12
CA GLN A 188 -2.05 19.89 -5.06
C GLN A 188 -2.84 19.79 -3.75
N ASP A 189 -3.08 18.58 -3.24
CA ASP A 189 -3.79 18.36 -1.98
C ASP A 189 -2.99 18.86 -0.75
N LEU A 190 -1.65 18.78 -0.81
CA LEU A 190 -0.77 19.34 0.23
C LEU A 190 -0.73 20.88 0.21
N HIS A 191 -0.96 21.52 -0.93
CA HIS A 191 -1.03 22.98 -1.06
C HIS A 191 -2.39 23.55 -0.64
N GLN A 192 -3.48 22.79 -0.77
CA GLN A 192 -4.81 23.24 -0.35
C GLN A 192 -5.04 23.12 1.17
N THR A 193 -4.29 22.26 1.85
CA THR A 193 -4.40 22.05 3.31
C THR A 193 -3.56 23.02 4.14
N SER A 194 -2.77 23.90 3.52
CA SER A 194 -1.92 24.90 4.19
C SER A 194 -2.53 26.32 4.24
N GLY A 195 -3.77 26.50 3.78
CA GLY A 195 -4.49 27.78 3.81
C GLY A 195 -5.42 27.95 5.02
N HIS A 196 -4.95 28.73 6.01
CA HIS A 196 -5.73 29.47 7.05
C HIS A 196 -6.36 28.69 8.23
N PRO A 197 -5.94 29.06 9.46
CA PRO A 197 -6.88 29.58 10.44
C PRO A 197 -6.61 31.08 10.65
N SER A 198 -7.52 31.89 10.11
CA SER A 198 -7.63 33.31 10.43
C SER A 198 -7.84 33.48 11.94
N GLY A 199 -6.97 34.28 12.55
CA GLY A 199 -6.98 34.58 13.98
C GLY A 199 -8.31 35.15 14.45
N ARG A 200 -8.85 34.56 15.54
CA ARG A 200 -9.75 35.27 16.43
C ARG A 200 -8.98 35.67 17.68
N GLU A 201 -8.81 36.97 17.83
CA GLU A 201 -8.20 37.65 18.98
C GLU A 201 -8.90 37.31 20.30
N PRO A 202 -8.17 37.38 21.44
CA PRO A 202 -8.73 37.23 22.77
C PRO A 202 -9.35 38.56 23.24
N ARG A 203 -10.68 38.58 23.43
CA ARG A 203 -11.33 39.67 24.18
C ARG A 203 -11.23 39.40 25.67
N SER A 204 -10.21 40.00 26.29
CA SER A 204 -10.13 40.26 27.72
C SER A 204 -10.84 41.57 28.03
N SER A 205 -11.91 41.53 28.84
CA SER A 205 -12.25 42.60 29.80
C SER A 205 -13.24 42.09 30.86
N ARG A 206 -12.74 41.93 32.10
CA ARG A 206 -13.48 42.01 33.38
C ARG A 206 -13.73 43.51 33.72
N PRO A 207 -14.46 43.96 34.78
CA PRO A 207 -15.10 43.24 35.91
C PRO A 207 -16.49 43.78 36.43
N ALA A 208 -17.00 43.11 37.48
CA ALA A 208 -17.65 43.60 38.73
C ALA A 208 -19.19 43.74 38.93
N ALA A 209 -19.59 43.26 40.14
CA ALA A 209 -20.73 43.59 41.01
C ALA A 209 -22.14 43.11 40.58
N ARG A 210 -22.99 42.49 41.41
CA ARG A 210 -23.15 42.38 42.88
C ARG A 210 -23.58 40.96 43.25
#